data_AF-A0A7R9AJS4-F1
#
_entry.id   AF-A0A7R9AJS4-F1
#
_cell.length_a   1.000
_cell.length_b   1.000
_cell.length_c   1.000
_cell.angle_alpha   90.00
_cell.angle_beta   90.00
_cell.angle_gamma   90.00
#
_symmetry.space_group_name_H-M   'P 1'
#
loop_
_entity.id
_entity.type
_entity.pdbx_description
1 polymer ?
#
loop_
_entity_poly.entity_id
_entity_poly.type
_entity_poly.pdbx_seq_one_letter_code
_entity_poly.pdbx_strand_id
1 'polypeptide(L)'
;MYNNVKVPKENRIGEDGFGFNFAMSTLNGGRIGIAAQALGIAQGAFELAVQYSHERETFGKPIAQHQAIAFKLADMATDIQAARLLIHRAAWLKDQKQDFIMASAMAKYFAAEMAMKHTVEAVQIHGGY
;
A
#
# COMPACT_ATOMS: atom_id res chain seq x y z
N MET A 1 12.90 12.57 23.67
CA MET A 1 14.28 12.28 24.10
C MET A 1 14.21 11.70 25.50
N TYR A 2 14.86 10.57 25.79
CA TYR A 2 14.89 9.98 27.14
C TYR A 2 16.14 10.46 27.88
N ASN A 3 15.98 11.07 29.07
CA ASN A 3 17.09 11.51 29.93
C ASN A 3 16.87 10.99 31.35
N ASN A 4 17.75 10.09 31.82
CA ASN A 4 17.68 9.45 33.15
C ASN A 4 16.31 8.86 33.52
N VAL A 5 15.57 8.36 32.53
CA VAL A 5 14.26 7.72 32.76
C VAL A 5 14.49 6.36 33.43
N LYS A 6 13.99 6.22 34.65
CA LYS A 6 14.00 4.96 35.39
C LYS A 6 12.74 4.17 35.05
N VAL A 7 12.90 2.98 34.47
CA VAL A 7 11.80 2.09 34.11
C VAL A 7 11.88 0.85 35.01
N PRO A 8 10.79 0.50 35.72
CA PRO A 8 10.74 -0.71 36.55
C PRO A 8 10.97 -1.99 35.71
N LYS A 9 11.54 -3.03 36.33
CA LYS A 9 11.85 -4.29 35.63
C LYS A 9 10.58 -4.99 35.14
N GLU A 10 9.47 -4.75 35.83
CA GLU A 10 8.14 -5.30 35.55
C GLU A 10 7.56 -4.75 34.22
N ASN A 11 8.05 -3.62 33.73
CA ASN A 11 7.64 -3.04 32.44
C ASN A 11 8.40 -3.64 31.24
N ARG A 12 9.38 -4.52 31.48
CA ARG A 12 10.12 -5.18 30.40
C ARG A 12 9.24 -6.20 29.69
N ILE A 13 9.11 -6.07 28.37
CA ILE A 13 8.40 -7.05 27.55
C ILE A 13 9.37 -8.20 27.22
N GLY A 14 9.17 -9.35 27.86
CA GLY A 14 9.98 -10.55 27.68
C GLY A 14 11.33 -10.51 28.41
N GLU A 15 12.22 -11.42 28.01
CA GLU A 15 13.53 -11.60 28.64
C GLU A 15 14.59 -10.62 28.14
N ASP A 16 15.70 -10.53 28.86
CA ASP A 16 16.85 -9.76 28.42
C ASP A 16 17.41 -10.32 27.09
N GLY A 17 17.73 -9.43 26.14
CA GLY A 17 18.16 -9.81 24.78
C GLY A 17 17.04 -10.25 23.82
N PHE A 18 15.78 -10.42 24.26
CA PHE A 18 14.66 -10.87 23.41
C PHE A 18 14.14 -9.79 22.43
N GLY A 19 14.40 -8.52 22.72
CA GLY A 19 13.73 -7.38 22.07
C GLY A 19 13.88 -7.32 20.55
N PHE A 20 15.02 -7.73 19.99
CA PHE A 20 15.23 -7.71 18.53
C PHE A 20 14.30 -8.69 17.79
N ASN A 21 14.22 -9.94 18.27
CA ASN A 21 13.37 -10.96 17.66
C ASN A 21 11.88 -10.59 17.79
N PHE A 22 11.49 -10.03 18.93
CA PHE A 22 10.14 -9.50 19.13
C PHE A 22 9.80 -8.38 18.14
N ALA A 23 10.70 -7.41 17.98
CA ALA A 23 10.53 -6.30 17.05
C ALA A 23 10.41 -6.81 15.60
N MET A 24 11.28 -7.74 15.18
CA MET A 24 11.24 -8.31 13.82
C MET A 24 9.94 -9.08 13.54
N SER A 25 9.49 -9.92 14.49
CA SER A 25 8.21 -10.62 14.38
C SER A 25 7.03 -9.65 14.23
N THR A 26 7.01 -8.60 15.05
CA THR A 26 5.97 -7.56 15.00
C THR A 26 6.00 -6.82 13.66
N LEU A 27 7.18 -6.42 13.18
CA LEU A 27 7.35 -5.73 11.91
C LEU A 27 6.96 -6.60 10.70
N ASN A 28 7.22 -7.90 10.73
CA ASN A 28 6.80 -8.82 9.68
C ASN A 28 5.27 -8.82 9.51
N GLY A 29 4.53 -8.81 10.62
CA GLY A 29 3.07 -8.65 10.60
C GLY A 29 2.63 -7.24 10.17
N GLY A 30 3.32 -6.21 10.68
CA GLY A 30 3.03 -4.80 10.36
C GLY A 30 3.18 -4.45 8.87
N ARG A 31 4.09 -5.12 8.15
CA ARG A 31 4.27 -4.97 6.69
C ARG A 31 2.97 -5.17 5.92
N ILE A 32 2.14 -6.13 6.32
CA ILE A 32 0.84 -6.41 5.69
C ILE A 32 -0.10 -5.22 5.87
N GLY A 33 -0.12 -4.63 7.07
CA GLY A 33 -0.93 -3.44 7.36
C GLY A 33 -0.51 -2.22 6.54
N ILE A 34 0.80 -1.96 6.42
CA ILE A 34 1.32 -0.87 5.58
C ILE A 34 1.03 -1.13 4.09
N ALA A 35 1.13 -2.37 3.63
CA ALA A 35 0.75 -2.73 2.27
C ALA A 35 -0.73 -2.46 1.99
N ALA A 36 -1.62 -2.83 2.92
CA ALA A 36 -3.05 -2.55 2.84
C ALA A 36 -3.37 -1.05 2.84
N GLN A 37 -2.64 -0.26 3.64
CA GLN A 37 -2.74 1.20 3.62
C GLN A 37 -2.36 1.77 2.24
N ALA A 38 -1.23 1.33 1.67
CA ALA A 38 -0.79 1.77 0.35
C ALA A 38 -1.80 1.40 -0.75
N LEU A 39 -2.37 0.18 -0.69
CA LEU A 39 -3.46 -0.23 -1.58
C LEU A 39 -4.67 0.70 -1.48
N GLY A 40 -5.10 1.07 -0.26
CA GLY A 40 -6.22 1.98 -0.06
C GLY A 40 -5.97 3.37 -0.65
N ILE A 41 -4.76 3.91 -0.48
CA ILE A 41 -4.34 5.17 -1.08
C ILE A 41 -4.41 5.11 -2.61
N ALA A 42 -3.84 4.07 -3.22
CA ALA A 42 -3.84 3.89 -4.67
C ALA A 42 -5.26 3.71 -5.23
N GLN A 43 -6.09 2.91 -4.55
CA GLN A 43 -7.47 2.66 -4.93
C GLN A 43 -8.30 3.95 -4.91
N GLY A 44 -8.18 4.77 -3.85
CA GLY A 44 -8.89 6.05 -3.78
C GLY A 44 -8.43 7.02 -4.88
N ALA A 45 -7.13 7.10 -5.13
CA ALA A 45 -6.60 7.93 -6.22
C ALA A 45 -7.09 7.47 -7.61
N PHE A 46 -7.14 6.15 -7.83
CA PHE A 46 -7.69 5.56 -9.05
C PHE A 46 -9.17 5.89 -9.24
N GLU A 47 -10.01 5.72 -8.21
CA GLU A 47 -11.44 6.00 -8.28
C GLU A 47 -11.72 7.46 -8.64
N LEU A 48 -11.00 8.40 -7.99
CA LEU A 48 -11.08 9.82 -8.32
C LEU A 48 -10.64 10.10 -9.77
N ALA A 49 -9.54 9.49 -10.21
CA ALA A 49 -9.04 9.66 -11.58
C ALA A 49 -10.03 9.11 -12.63
N VAL A 50 -10.63 7.94 -12.39
CA VAL A 50 -11.67 7.38 -13.25
C VAL A 50 -12.86 8.33 -13.33
N GLN A 51 -13.40 8.76 -12.19
CA GLN A 51 -14.54 9.67 -12.15
C GLN A 51 -14.25 10.95 -12.94
N TYR A 52 -13.14 11.63 -12.64
CA TYR A 52 -12.76 12.86 -13.32
C TYR A 52 -12.56 12.64 -14.82
N SER A 53 -12.03 11.48 -15.23
CA SER A 53 -11.79 11.19 -16.64
C SER A 53 -13.07 11.10 -17.49
N HIS A 54 -14.20 10.77 -16.87
CA HIS A 54 -15.51 10.74 -17.51
C HIS A 54 -16.21 12.10 -17.49
N GLU A 55 -15.94 12.94 -16.50
CA GLU A 55 -16.53 14.28 -16.36
C GLU A 55 -15.79 15.34 -17.19
N ARG A 56 -14.46 15.24 -17.27
CA ARG A 56 -13.62 16.22 -17.96
C ARG A 56 -13.63 15.98 -19.46
N GLU A 57 -14.00 17.00 -20.23
CA GLU A 57 -13.89 17.00 -21.69
C GLU A 57 -12.73 17.85 -22.20
N THR A 58 -12.00 17.32 -23.18
CA THR A 58 -11.03 18.07 -23.99
C THR A 58 -11.07 17.58 -25.42
N PHE A 59 -10.85 18.47 -26.38
CA PHE A 59 -10.89 18.13 -27.81
C PHE A 59 -12.22 17.46 -28.22
N GLY A 60 -13.33 17.91 -27.63
CA GLY A 60 -14.69 17.50 -28.01
C GLY A 60 -15.16 16.14 -27.48
N LYS A 61 -14.46 15.54 -26.51
CA LYS A 61 -14.90 14.30 -25.85
C LYS A 61 -14.36 14.16 -24.43
N PRO A 62 -14.97 13.31 -23.57
CA PRO A 62 -14.42 12.95 -22.28
C PRO A 62 -13.00 12.41 -22.38
N ILE A 63 -12.12 12.78 -21.44
CA ILE A 63 -10.72 12.40 -21.52
C ILE A 63 -10.49 10.89 -21.38
N ALA A 64 -11.43 10.16 -20.78
CA ALA A 64 -11.46 8.69 -20.77
C ALA A 64 -11.46 8.07 -22.19
N GLN A 65 -11.92 8.81 -23.21
CA GLN A 65 -11.92 8.36 -24.61
C GLN A 65 -10.61 8.65 -25.35
N HIS A 66 -9.62 9.27 -24.69
CA HIS A 66 -8.26 9.38 -25.21
C HIS A 66 -7.46 8.14 -24.80
N GLN A 67 -6.88 7.44 -25.78
CA GLN A 67 -6.21 6.15 -25.56
C GLN A 67 -5.12 6.21 -24.48
N ALA A 68 -4.37 7.32 -24.42
CA ALA A 68 -3.33 7.53 -23.41
C ALA A 68 -3.88 7.52 -21.97
N ILE A 69 -5.09 8.06 -21.74
CA ILE A 69 -5.76 8.03 -20.43
C ILE A 69 -6.30 6.63 -20.15
N ALA A 70 -6.96 6.01 -21.14
CA ALA A 70 -7.48 4.65 -21.00
C ALA A 70 -6.38 3.64 -20.62
N PHE A 71 -5.19 3.75 -21.23
CA PHE A 71 -4.04 2.89 -20.88
C PHE A 71 -3.52 3.14 -19.47
N LYS A 72 -3.41 4.40 -19.04
CA LYS A 72 -3.03 4.71 -17.65
C LYS A 72 -4.01 4.09 -16.65
N LEU A 73 -5.32 4.26 -16.88
CA LEU A 73 -6.35 3.68 -16.01
C LEU A 73 -6.31 2.14 -16.00
N ALA A 74 -6.04 1.51 -17.15
CA ALA A 74 -5.88 0.06 -17.24
C ALA A 74 -4.67 -0.46 -16.45
N ASP A 75 -3.52 0.22 -16.54
CA ASP A 75 -2.32 -0.11 -15.77
C ASP A 75 -2.55 0.05 -14.27
N MET A 76 -3.18 1.16 -13.86
CA MET A 76 -3.57 1.42 -12.47
C MET A 76 -4.44 0.30 -11.93
N ALA A 77 -5.52 -0.04 -12.63
CA ALA A 77 -6.43 -1.09 -12.22
C ALA A 77 -5.72 -2.46 -12.10
N THR A 78 -4.87 -2.80 -13.06
CA THR A 78 -4.13 -4.08 -13.08
C THR A 78 -3.20 -4.21 -11.88
N ASP A 79 -2.38 -3.19 -11.62
CA ASP A 79 -1.43 -3.22 -10.52
C ASP A 79 -2.14 -3.19 -9.16
N ILE A 80 -3.26 -2.47 -9.02
CA ILE A 80 -4.09 -2.50 -7.80
C ILE A 80 -4.59 -3.91 -7.52
N GLN A 81 -5.10 -4.63 -8.53
CA GLN A 81 -5.54 -6.01 -8.34
C GLN A 81 -4.38 -6.94 -7.97
N ALA A 82 -3.22 -6.78 -8.61
CA ALA A 82 -2.02 -7.55 -8.26
C ALA A 82 -1.60 -7.31 -6.80
N ALA A 83 -1.56 -6.05 -6.35
CA ALA A 83 -1.23 -5.70 -4.96
C ALA A 83 -2.24 -6.30 -3.98
N ARG A 84 -3.53 -6.21 -4.28
CA ARG A 84 -4.61 -6.78 -3.47
C ARG A 84 -4.44 -8.29 -3.26
N LEU A 85 -4.11 -9.02 -4.31
CA LEU A 85 -3.86 -10.47 -4.22
C LEU A 85 -2.62 -10.80 -3.40
N LEU A 86 -1.52 -10.07 -3.56
CA LEU A 86 -0.31 -10.25 -2.75
C LEU A 86 -0.58 -10.00 -1.25
N ILE A 87 -1.31 -8.94 -0.94
CA ILE A 87 -1.68 -8.57 0.43
C ILE A 87 -2.57 -9.64 1.06
N HIS A 88 -3.63 -10.07 0.36
CA HIS A 88 -4.52 -11.10 0.87
C HIS A 88 -3.83 -12.44 1.05
N ARG A 89 -2.91 -12.82 0.14
CA ARG A 89 -2.10 -14.03 0.32
C ARG A 89 -1.24 -13.93 1.58
N ALA A 90 -0.55 -12.81 1.80
CA ALA A 90 0.29 -12.63 2.99
C ALA A 90 -0.54 -12.66 4.29
N ALA A 91 -1.70 -12.00 4.28
CA ALA A 91 -2.64 -12.02 5.41
C ALA A 91 -3.15 -13.44 5.69
N TRP A 92 -3.59 -14.15 4.65
CA TRP A 92 -4.08 -15.52 4.78
C TRP A 92 -3.02 -16.46 5.34
N LEU A 93 -1.77 -16.40 4.84
CA LEU A 93 -0.66 -17.20 5.37
C LEU A 93 -0.44 -16.94 6.86
N LYS A 94 -0.46 -15.67 7.27
CA LYS A 94 -0.34 -15.27 8.68
C LYS A 94 -1.49 -15.83 9.52
N ASP A 95 -2.72 -15.73 9.06
CA ASP A 95 -3.91 -16.22 9.78
C ASP A 95 -3.91 -17.75 9.91
N GLN A 96 -3.39 -18.46 8.90
CA GLN A 96 -3.17 -19.90 8.94
C GLN A 96 -1.92 -20.32 9.75
N LYS A 97 -1.20 -19.37 10.37
CA LYS A 97 0.04 -19.61 11.12
C LYS A 97 1.15 -20.26 10.27
N GLN A 98 1.13 -20.05 8.96
CA GLN A 98 2.17 -20.48 8.03
C GLN A 98 3.27 -19.42 7.91
N ASP A 99 4.41 -19.77 7.33
CA ASP A 99 5.45 -18.76 7.04
C ASP A 99 4.94 -17.75 6.01
N PHE A 100 4.89 -16.48 6.45
CA PHE A 100 4.40 -15.36 5.68
C PHE A 100 5.46 -14.28 5.47
N ILE A 101 6.70 -14.47 5.95
CA ILE A 101 7.72 -13.40 5.99
C ILE A 101 8.05 -12.90 4.58
N MET A 102 8.28 -13.82 3.65
CA MET A 102 8.56 -13.48 2.25
C MET A 102 7.33 -12.83 1.59
N ALA A 103 6.14 -13.40 1.81
CA ALA A 103 4.91 -12.90 1.24
C ALA A 103 4.59 -11.47 1.72
N SER A 104 4.77 -11.17 3.01
CA SER A 104 4.54 -9.83 3.55
C SER A 104 5.57 -8.81 3.06
N ALA A 105 6.83 -9.22 2.87
CA ALA A 105 7.85 -8.38 2.26
C ALA A 105 7.51 -8.01 0.81
N MET A 106 7.14 -9.00 -0.01
CA MET A 106 6.71 -8.78 -1.39
C MET A 106 5.47 -7.90 -1.48
N ALA A 107 4.45 -8.17 -0.65
CA ALA A 107 3.23 -7.37 -0.60
C ALA A 107 3.53 -5.91 -0.26
N LYS A 108 4.34 -5.65 0.78
CA LYS A 108 4.69 -4.28 1.19
C LYS A 108 5.50 -3.56 0.11
N TYR A 109 6.50 -4.23 -0.46
CA TYR A 109 7.34 -3.63 -1.50
C TYR A 109 6.50 -3.24 -2.71
N PHE A 110 5.75 -4.19 -3.28
CA PHE A 110 4.96 -3.95 -4.48
C PHE A 110 3.87 -2.89 -4.25
N ALA A 111 3.10 -3.00 -3.16
CA ALA A 111 2.02 -2.06 -2.88
C ALA A 111 2.54 -0.63 -2.67
N ALA A 112 3.69 -0.44 -2.02
CA ALA A 112 4.25 0.89 -1.79
C ALA A 112 4.72 1.56 -3.08
N GLU A 113 5.46 0.84 -3.93
CA GLU A 113 5.95 1.37 -5.22
C GLU A 113 4.78 1.71 -6.15
N MET A 114 3.82 0.78 -6.27
CA MET A 114 2.61 0.95 -7.06
C MET A 114 1.79 2.16 -6.60
N ALA A 115 1.60 2.32 -5.28
CA ALA A 115 0.83 3.44 -4.74
C ALA A 115 1.48 4.79 -5.07
N MET A 116 2.81 4.89 -5.00
CA MET A 116 3.50 6.12 -5.38
C MET A 116 3.34 6.40 -6.88
N LYS A 117 3.59 5.40 -7.74
CA LYS A 117 3.43 5.52 -9.19
C LYS A 117 2.01 5.99 -9.54
N HIS A 118 0.99 5.33 -9.02
CA HIS A 118 -0.39 5.54 -9.46
C HIS A 118 -1.05 6.76 -8.82
N THR A 119 -0.62 7.21 -7.64
CA THR A 119 -1.07 8.51 -7.11
C THR A 119 -0.52 9.68 -7.92
N VAL A 120 0.73 9.60 -8.39
CA VAL A 120 1.30 10.59 -9.31
C VAL A 120 0.54 10.61 -10.64
N GLU A 121 0.23 9.44 -11.19
CA GLU A 121 -0.56 9.35 -12.43
C GLU A 121 -1.98 9.88 -12.26
N ALA A 122 -2.61 9.62 -11.11
CA ALA A 122 -3.92 10.20 -10.79
C ALA A 122 -3.87 11.74 -10.80
N VAL A 123 -2.84 12.35 -10.18
CA VAL A 123 -2.64 13.81 -10.24
C VAL A 123 -2.47 14.28 -11.69
N GLN A 124 -1.68 13.56 -12.49
CA GLN A 124 -1.47 13.90 -13.90
C GLN A 124 -2.77 13.85 -14.73
N ILE A 125 -3.68 12.91 -14.43
CA ILE A 125 -5.02 12.83 -15.06
C ILE A 125 -5.89 14.03 -14.69
N HIS A 126 -5.78 14.54 -13.44
CA HIS A 126 -6.51 15.74 -13.00
C HIS A 126 -5.98 17.03 -13.62
N GLY A 127 -4.70 17.08 -13.97
CA GLY A 127 -4.04 18.28 -14.51
C GLY A 127 -3.71 19.28 -13.41
N GLY A 128 -3.77 20.59 -13.72
CA GLY A 128 -3.42 21.66 -12.78
C GLY A 128 -4.56 22.13 -11.87
N TYR A 129 -5.55 21.28 -11.61
CA TYR A 129 -6.71 21.59 -10.77
C TYR A 129 -6.32 21.74 -9.30
#